data_AF-A0AAJ3HSN0-F1
#
_entry.id   AF-A0AAJ3HSN0-F1
#
_cell.length_a   1.000
_cell.length_b   1.000
_cell.length_c   1.000
_cell.angle_alpha   90.00
_cell.angle_beta   90.00
_cell.angle_gamma   90.00
#
_symmetry.space_group_name_H-M   'P 1'
#
loop_
_entity.id
_entity.type
_entity.pdbx_description
1 polymer ?
#
loop_
_entity_poly.entity_id
_entity_poly.type
_entity_poly.pdbx_seq_one_letter_code
_entity_poly.pdbx_strand_id
1 'polypeptide(L)'
;MNDSLIHNWNAYVTDHDEIYILGDFLYRGTGKDANRILHRLNGKKYLIRGNHDKFLEDPDFDASAFEWVKDYYELDYQKRKIVMFHYPILEWSGFFRDAIHLYGHVHNSGKDPSQRKRLEILGQNAINVGVDVNDFFPISINTVLKRVSK
;
A
#
# COMPACT_ATOMS: atom_id res chain seq x y z
N MET A 1 3.52 11.34 15.40
CA MET A 1 3.31 10.14 14.55
C MET A 1 3.54 10.49 13.09
N ASN A 2 2.83 11.47 12.52
CA ASN A 2 2.97 11.85 11.12
C ASN A 2 4.41 12.26 10.73
N ASP A 3 5.11 13.03 11.57
CA ASP A 3 6.49 13.44 11.25
C ASP A 3 7.48 12.27 11.20
N SER A 4 7.31 11.25 12.04
CA SER A 4 8.13 10.03 12.02
C SER A 4 7.88 9.22 10.74
N LEU A 5 6.61 9.10 10.31
CA LEU A 5 6.27 8.42 9.05
C LEU A 5 6.80 9.17 7.83
N ILE A 6 6.69 10.51 7.83
CA ILE A 6 7.26 11.35 6.77
C ILE A 6 8.78 11.19 6.71
N HIS A 7 9.45 11.18 7.87
CA HIS A 7 10.88 10.95 7.94
C HIS A 7 11.27 9.57 7.38
N ASN A 8 10.60 8.51 7.84
CA ASN A 8 10.86 7.14 7.37
C ASN A 8 10.62 6.98 5.87
N TRP A 9 9.55 7.60 5.35
CA TRP A 9 9.25 7.63 3.93
C TRP A 9 10.39 8.28 3.14
N ASN A 10 10.76 9.52 3.50
CA ASN A 10 11.77 10.28 2.77
C ASN A 10 13.19 9.74 2.95
N ALA A 11 13.43 8.91 3.98
CA ALA A 11 14.68 8.18 4.15
C ALA A 11 14.85 7.05 3.12
N TYR A 12 13.76 6.58 2.49
CA TYR A 12 13.76 5.44 1.58
C TYR A 12 13.31 5.79 0.15
N VAL A 13 12.59 6.91 -0.02
CA VAL A 13 11.96 7.32 -1.28
C VAL A 13 12.57 8.64 -1.75
N THR A 14 12.98 8.66 -3.01
CA THR A 14 13.45 9.85 -3.73
C THR A 14 12.36 10.40 -4.65
N ASP A 15 12.55 11.61 -5.18
CA ASP A 15 11.58 12.23 -6.10
C ASP A 15 11.43 11.53 -7.46
N HIS A 16 12.35 10.60 -7.77
CA HIS A 16 12.32 9.83 -9.02
C HIS A 16 11.61 8.48 -8.85
N ASP A 17 11.34 8.06 -7.60
CA ASP A 17 10.74 6.76 -7.33
C ASP A 17 9.22 6.78 -7.53
N GLU A 18 8.69 5.65 -7.96
CA GLU A 18 7.25 5.39 -8.00
C GLU A 18 6.84 4.67 -6.72
N ILE A 19 5.80 5.19 -6.05
CA ILE A 19 5.30 4.62 -4.81
C ILE A 19 3.80 4.39 -4.85
N TYR A 20 3.43 3.14 -4.59
CA TYR A 20 2.05 2.69 -4.53
C TYR A 20 1.60 2.62 -3.07
N ILE A 21 0.62 3.45 -2.72
CA ILE A 21 -0.02 3.49 -1.40
C ILE A 21 -1.23 2.58 -1.44
N LEU A 22 -1.25 1.54 -0.61
CA LEU A 22 -2.35 0.56 -0.56
C LEU A 22 -3.41 0.96 0.47
N GLY A 23 -3.94 2.16 0.29
CA GLY A 23 -5.11 2.69 0.97
C GLY A 23 -4.86 3.17 2.39
N ASP A 24 -5.92 3.75 2.96
CA ASP A 24 -5.96 4.29 4.33
C ASP A 24 -4.82 5.27 4.62
N PHE A 25 -4.53 6.14 3.64
CA PHE A 25 -3.52 7.19 3.75
C PHE A 25 -3.84 8.18 4.87
N LEU A 26 -5.13 8.50 5.05
CA LEU A 26 -5.58 9.42 6.10
C LEU A 26 -6.89 8.94 6.73
N TYR A 27 -6.81 8.42 7.96
CA TYR A 27 -7.97 7.92 8.70
C TYR A 27 -8.96 9.01 9.12
N ARG A 28 -8.44 10.15 9.61
CA ARG A 28 -9.24 11.30 10.04
C ARG A 28 -8.55 12.59 9.59
N GLY A 29 -9.30 13.49 8.98
CA GLY A 29 -8.83 14.78 8.51
C GLY A 29 -9.57 15.23 7.25
N THR A 30 -9.19 16.39 6.76
CA THR A 30 -9.73 17.04 5.56
C THR A 30 -8.83 16.82 4.35
N GLY A 31 -9.31 17.20 3.15
CA GLY A 31 -8.50 17.29 1.94
C GLY A 31 -7.26 18.17 2.15
N LYS A 32 -7.39 19.28 2.89
CA LYS A 32 -6.26 20.16 3.25
C LYS A 32 -5.21 19.46 4.12
N ASP A 33 -5.65 18.61 5.04
CA ASP A 33 -4.73 17.81 5.85
C ASP A 33 -3.95 16.82 5.00
N ALA A 34 -4.62 16.16 4.05
CA ALA A 34 -3.99 15.24 3.11
C ALA A 34 -2.96 15.97 2.24
N ASN A 35 -3.33 17.11 1.63
CA ASN A 35 -2.42 17.93 0.81
C ASN A 35 -1.15 18.31 1.57
N ARG A 36 -1.30 18.77 2.82
CA ARG A 36 -0.16 19.16 3.68
C ARG A 36 0.81 18.00 3.92
N ILE A 37 0.31 16.77 4.05
CA ILE A 37 1.16 15.59 4.21
C ILE A 37 1.79 15.22 2.87
N LEU A 38 1.00 15.12 1.79
CA LEU A 38 1.46 14.70 0.47
C LEU A 38 2.57 15.59 -0.10
N HIS A 39 2.51 16.90 0.13
CA HIS A 39 3.55 17.86 -0.29
C HIS A 39 4.90 17.67 0.41
N ARG A 40 4.92 16.94 1.53
CA ARG A 40 6.15 16.65 2.29
C ARG A 40 6.74 15.28 1.95
N LEU A 41 6.05 14.48 1.14
CA LEU A 41 6.46 13.12 0.80
C LEU A 41 7.14 13.12 -0.58
N ASN A 42 8.32 12.53 -0.66
CA ASN A 42 9.03 12.36 -1.93
C ASN A 42 8.33 11.33 -2.84
N GLY A 43 8.64 11.40 -4.13
CA GLY A 43 8.27 10.40 -5.14
C GLY A 43 6.93 10.65 -5.84
N LYS A 44 6.73 9.91 -6.94
CA LYS A 44 5.49 9.88 -7.73
C LYS A 44 4.50 8.92 -7.09
N LYS A 45 3.35 9.45 -6.70
CA LYS A 45 2.43 8.75 -5.79
C LYS A 45 1.26 8.19 -6.55
N TYR A 46 0.98 6.92 -6.32
CA TYR A 46 -0.14 6.18 -6.86
C TYR A 46 -0.97 5.64 -5.69
N LEU A 47 -2.28 5.87 -5.70
CA LEU A 47 -3.14 5.43 -4.60
C LEU A 47 -4.06 4.30 -5.05
N ILE A 48 -4.00 3.19 -4.32
CA ILE A 48 -5.04 2.17 -4.30
C ILE A 48 -5.98 2.52 -3.14
N ARG A 49 -7.22 2.89 -3.42
CA ARG A 49 -8.16 3.45 -2.44
C ARG A 49 -8.48 2.45 -1.32
N GLY A 50 -8.32 2.90 -0.07
CA GLY A 50 -8.80 2.24 1.14
C GLY A 50 -10.14 2.79 1.61
N ASN A 51 -10.78 2.11 2.56
CA ASN A 51 -12.09 2.54 3.07
C ASN A 51 -12.06 3.82 3.91
N HIS A 52 -10.87 4.24 4.35
CA HIS A 52 -10.73 5.45 5.14
C HIS A 52 -10.29 6.67 4.34
N ASP A 53 -10.02 6.54 3.04
CA ASP A 53 -9.56 7.63 2.16
C ASP A 53 -10.68 8.60 1.74
N LYS A 54 -11.51 9.02 2.69
CA LYS A 54 -12.65 9.93 2.47
C LYS A 54 -12.23 11.34 2.07
N PHE A 55 -10.98 11.72 2.35
CA PHE A 55 -10.42 13.00 1.93
C PHE A 55 -10.43 13.16 0.40
N LEU A 56 -10.50 12.07 -0.37
CA LEU A 56 -10.62 12.10 -1.83
C LEU A 56 -11.92 12.75 -2.31
N GLU A 57 -12.96 12.78 -1.46
CA GLU A 57 -14.26 13.38 -1.75
C GLU A 57 -14.34 14.85 -1.28
N ASP A 58 -13.31 15.34 -0.60
CA ASP A 58 -13.26 16.71 -0.09
C ASP A 58 -12.94 17.69 -1.24
N PRO A 59 -13.77 18.73 -1.49
CA PRO A 59 -13.51 19.72 -2.54
C PRO A 59 -12.19 20.48 -2.40
N ASP A 60 -11.63 20.55 -1.19
CA ASP A 60 -10.34 21.20 -0.94
C ASP A 60 -9.13 20.27 -1.20
N PHE A 61 -9.35 19.00 -1.57
CA PHE A 61 -8.28 18.06 -1.87
C PHE A 61 -7.67 18.32 -3.27
N ASP A 62 -6.33 18.34 -3.34
CA ASP A 62 -5.62 18.46 -4.60
C ASP A 62 -5.36 17.07 -5.19
N ALA A 63 -6.24 16.65 -6.11
CA ALA A 63 -6.11 15.36 -6.79
C ALA A 63 -4.81 15.23 -7.63
N SER A 64 -4.15 16.32 -8.00
CA SER A 64 -2.89 16.29 -8.75
C SER A 64 -1.69 15.81 -7.91
N ALA A 65 -1.86 15.72 -6.58
CA ALA A 65 -0.87 15.11 -5.69
C ALA A 65 -0.66 13.60 -5.95
N PHE A 66 -1.57 12.96 -6.70
CA PHE A 66 -1.45 11.60 -7.17
C PHE A 66 -1.42 11.54 -8.70
N GLU A 67 -0.58 10.67 -9.25
CA GLU A 67 -0.56 10.34 -10.67
C GLU A 67 -1.87 9.63 -11.08
N TRP A 68 -2.37 8.76 -10.20
CA TRP A 68 -3.73 8.24 -10.27
C TRP A 68 -4.21 7.69 -8.93
N VAL A 69 -5.54 7.56 -8.83
CA VAL A 69 -6.24 6.87 -7.75
C VAL A 69 -7.13 5.78 -8.36
N LYS A 70 -7.02 4.53 -7.88
CA LYS A 70 -7.79 3.38 -8.37
C LYS A 70 -8.23 2.50 -7.20
N ASP A 71 -9.27 1.70 -7.38
CA ASP A 71 -9.65 0.72 -6.35
C ASP A 71 -8.81 -0.55 -6.43
N TYR A 72 -8.35 -0.92 -7.64
CA TYR A 72 -7.58 -2.13 -7.93
C TYR A 72 -6.62 -1.83 -9.09
N TYR A 73 -5.41 -2.39 -9.05
CA TYR A 73 -4.43 -2.20 -10.12
C TYR A 73 -3.55 -3.44 -10.34
N GLU A 74 -3.26 -3.72 -11.61
CA GLU A 74 -2.32 -4.77 -12.01
C GLU A 74 -1.10 -4.15 -12.66
N LEU A 75 0.07 -4.57 -12.22
CA LEU A 75 1.36 -4.17 -12.75
C LEU A 75 2.12 -5.42 -13.21
N ASP A 76 2.58 -5.42 -14.46
CA ASP A 76 3.51 -6.45 -14.93
C ASP A 76 4.95 -5.97 -14.66
N TYR A 77 5.64 -6.64 -13.73
CA TYR A 77 7.00 -6.31 -13.32
C TYR A 77 7.90 -7.53 -13.45
N GLN A 78 8.98 -7.43 -14.23
CA GLN A 78 9.93 -8.53 -14.46
C GLN A 78 9.28 -9.87 -14.86
N LYS A 79 8.28 -9.83 -15.76
CA LYS A 79 7.46 -10.98 -16.22
C LYS A 79 6.58 -11.60 -15.14
N ARG A 80 6.41 -10.95 -13.99
CA ARG A 80 5.52 -11.37 -12.92
C ARG A 80 4.42 -10.34 -12.74
N LYS A 81 3.18 -10.81 -12.64
CA LYS A 81 2.03 -9.95 -12.39
C LYS A 81 1.96 -9.61 -10.90
N ILE A 82 1.75 -8.34 -10.60
CA ILE A 82 1.52 -7.81 -9.26
C ILE A 82 0.12 -7.23 -9.22
N VAL A 83 -0.70 -7.77 -8.33
CA VAL A 83 -2.07 -7.35 -8.08
C VAL A 83 -2.12 -6.54 -6.80
N MET A 84 -2.52 -5.28 -6.90
CA MET A 84 -2.64 -4.36 -5.77
C MET A 84 -4.10 -4.07 -5.49
N PHE A 85 -4.53 -4.41 -4.28
CA PHE A 85 -5.87 -4.16 -3.78
C PHE A 85 -5.80 -3.89 -2.29
N HIS A 86 -6.53 -2.91 -1.77
CA HIS A 86 -6.42 -2.52 -0.36
C HIS A 86 -6.74 -3.69 0.59
N TYR A 87 -7.77 -4.48 0.27
CA TYR A 87 -8.17 -5.63 1.09
C TYR A 87 -7.46 -6.91 0.69
N PRO A 88 -7.22 -7.82 1.64
CA PRO A 88 -6.84 -9.19 1.28
C PRO A 88 -7.97 -9.87 0.51
N ILE A 89 -7.66 -10.44 -0.64
CA ILE A 89 -8.58 -11.26 -1.43
C ILE A 89 -8.05 -12.69 -1.58
N LEU A 90 -8.98 -13.65 -1.55
CA LEU A 90 -8.64 -15.08 -1.56
C LEU A 90 -8.03 -15.53 -2.90
N GLU A 91 -8.56 -15.00 -4.01
CA GLU A 91 -8.07 -15.26 -5.35
C GLU A 91 -7.93 -13.93 -6.09
N TRP A 92 -6.93 -13.85 -6.96
CA TRP A 92 -6.63 -12.66 -7.76
C TRP A 92 -6.21 -13.05 -9.18
N SER A 93 -6.14 -12.05 -10.06
CA SER A 93 -5.69 -12.23 -11.45
C SER A 93 -4.29 -12.86 -11.48
N GLY A 94 -4.19 -14.07 -12.06
CA GLY A 94 -2.94 -14.82 -12.11
C GLY A 94 -2.57 -15.58 -10.84
N PHE A 95 -3.52 -15.81 -9.92
CA PHE A 95 -3.31 -16.60 -8.69
C PHE A 95 -2.60 -17.95 -8.96
N PHE A 96 -3.09 -18.72 -9.93
CA PHE A 96 -2.49 -20.00 -10.35
C PHE A 96 -1.29 -19.85 -11.31
N ARG A 97 -0.80 -18.63 -11.54
CA ARG A 97 0.29 -18.29 -12.47
C ARG A 97 1.36 -17.43 -11.80
N ASP A 98 1.59 -17.68 -10.52
CA ASP A 98 2.61 -17.03 -9.71
C ASP A 98 2.46 -15.50 -9.59
N ALA A 99 1.26 -14.95 -9.78
CA ALA A 99 1.04 -13.53 -9.51
C ALA A 99 1.13 -13.23 -8.01
N ILE A 100 1.67 -12.07 -7.67
CA ILE A 100 1.79 -11.57 -6.29
C ILE A 100 0.59 -10.69 -6.00
N HIS A 101 -0.04 -10.88 -4.84
CA HIS A 101 -1.05 -9.97 -4.33
C HIS A 101 -0.46 -9.11 -3.21
N LEU A 102 -0.47 -7.80 -3.38
CA LEU A 102 -0.13 -6.84 -2.35
C LEU A 102 -1.42 -6.26 -1.77
N TYR A 103 -1.49 -6.20 -0.43
CA TYR A 103 -2.64 -5.67 0.29
C TYR A 103 -2.24 -4.90 1.56
N GLY A 104 -3.15 -4.07 2.06
CA GLY A 104 -3.03 -3.34 3.32
C GLY A 104 -4.10 -3.78 4.31
N HIS A 105 -4.77 -2.84 4.96
CA HIS A 105 -5.96 -3.01 5.81
C HIS A 105 -5.79 -3.83 7.11
N VAL A 106 -5.01 -4.91 7.08
CA VAL A 106 -4.89 -5.88 8.18
C VAL A 106 -3.76 -5.48 9.12
N HIS A 107 -4.10 -4.71 10.14
CA HIS A 107 -3.15 -4.27 11.15
C HIS A 107 -2.74 -5.38 12.12
N ASN A 108 -1.55 -5.23 12.73
CA ASN A 108 -0.98 -6.12 13.73
C ASN A 108 -0.86 -7.58 13.26
N SER A 109 -0.64 -7.80 11.96
CA SER A 109 -0.66 -9.12 11.30
C SER A 109 -0.02 -10.21 12.16
N GLY A 110 -0.85 -11.07 12.74
CA GLY A 110 -0.40 -12.25 13.47
C GLY A 110 -0.34 -12.16 15.00
N LYS A 111 -0.70 -11.03 15.63
CA LYS A 111 -0.88 -10.98 17.10
C LYS A 111 -2.15 -11.71 17.54
N ASP A 112 -3.21 -11.66 16.73
CA ASP A 112 -4.41 -12.45 16.94
C ASP A 112 -4.28 -13.80 16.18
N PRO A 113 -4.31 -14.96 16.88
CA PRO A 113 -4.25 -16.27 16.24
C PRO A 113 -5.35 -16.49 15.19
N SER A 114 -6.54 -15.91 15.39
CA SER A 114 -7.66 -16.09 14.46
C SER A 114 -7.40 -15.36 13.14
N GLN A 115 -6.93 -14.11 13.22
CA GLN A 115 -6.49 -13.33 12.07
C GLN A 115 -5.33 -14.01 11.35
N ARG A 116 -4.33 -14.51 12.08
CA ARG A 116 -3.20 -15.25 11.49
C ARG A 116 -3.67 -16.42 10.64
N LYS A 117 -4.54 -17.27 11.21
CA LYS A 117 -5.09 -18.43 10.51
C LYS A 117 -5.86 -18.05 9.25
N ARG A 118 -6.58 -16.92 9.27
CA ARG A 118 -7.27 -16.39 8.08
C ARG A 118 -6.30 -15.93 7.00
N LEU A 119 -5.21 -15.27 7.38
CA LEU A 119 -4.20 -14.79 6.44
C LEU A 119 -3.38 -15.94 5.83
N GLU A 120 -3.12 -17.01 6.59
CA GLU A 120 -2.41 -18.19 6.10
C GLU A 120 -3.13 -18.86 4.90
N ILE A 121 -4.45 -18.71 4.79
CA ILE A 121 -5.24 -19.22 3.66
C ILE A 121 -4.87 -18.54 2.33
N LEU A 122 -4.42 -17.28 2.38
CA LEU A 122 -4.09 -16.50 1.18
C LEU A 122 -2.82 -17.02 0.46
N GLY A 123 -2.00 -17.81 1.18
CA GLY A 123 -0.75 -18.35 0.66
C GLY A 123 0.40 -17.34 0.61
N GLN A 124 1.58 -17.83 0.27
CA GLN A 124 2.85 -17.07 0.34
C GLN A 124 2.94 -15.89 -0.62
N ASN A 125 2.15 -15.89 -1.70
CA ASN A 125 2.15 -14.85 -2.72
C ASN A 125 1.26 -13.66 -2.36
N ALA A 126 0.53 -13.71 -1.24
CA ALA A 126 -0.20 -12.58 -0.68
C ALA A 126 0.65 -11.89 0.40
N ILE A 127 1.06 -10.65 0.16
CA ILE A 127 1.94 -9.89 1.04
C ILE A 127 1.21 -8.67 1.59
N ASN A 128 1.12 -8.58 2.91
CA ASN A 128 0.71 -7.36 3.58
C ASN A 128 1.84 -6.32 3.53
N VAL A 129 1.55 -5.16 2.93
CA VAL A 129 2.47 -4.03 2.78
C VAL A 129 2.12 -2.86 3.70
N GLY A 130 1.21 -3.05 4.66
CA GLY A 130 0.90 -2.06 5.69
C GLY A 130 2.16 -1.59 6.43
N VAL A 131 2.23 -0.30 6.75
CA VAL A 131 3.41 0.28 7.40
C VAL A 131 3.66 -0.34 8.78
N ASP A 132 2.63 -0.74 9.51
CA ASP A 132 2.73 -1.36 10.84
C ASP A 132 3.32 -2.77 10.81
N VAL A 133 3.33 -3.43 9.64
CA VAL A 133 3.99 -4.74 9.45
C VAL A 133 5.36 -4.62 8.78
N ASN A 134 5.80 -3.39 8.46
CA ASN A 134 7.07 -3.07 7.80
C ASN A 134 7.86 -2.01 8.58
N ASP A 135 7.83 -2.08 9.92
CA ASP A 135 8.57 -1.19 10.83
C ASP A 135 8.33 0.31 10.59
N PHE A 136 7.16 0.66 10.07
CA PHE A 136 6.77 2.00 9.68
C PHE A 136 7.60 2.60 8.52
N PHE A 137 8.12 1.75 7.63
CA PHE A 137 8.80 2.14 6.38
C PHE A 137 8.04 1.64 5.13
N PRO A 138 8.21 2.32 3.98
CA PRO A 138 7.86 1.76 2.69
C PRO A 138 8.65 0.47 2.41
N ILE A 139 8.08 -0.43 1.61
CA ILE A 139 8.73 -1.67 1.19
C ILE A 139 9.08 -1.61 -0.31
N SER A 140 10.34 -1.89 -0.66
CA SER A 140 10.73 -1.98 -2.07
C SER A 140 10.17 -3.23 -2.74
N ILE A 141 9.95 -3.14 -4.05
CA ILE A 141 9.53 -4.31 -4.83
C ILE A 141 10.54 -5.46 -4.76
N ASN A 142 11.83 -5.16 -4.68
CA ASN A 142 12.87 -6.18 -4.52
C ASN A 142 12.73 -6.94 -3.20
N THR A 143 12.35 -6.25 -2.10
CA THR A 143 12.08 -6.90 -0.82
C THR A 143 10.81 -7.77 -0.90
N VAL A 144 9.76 -7.30 -1.55
CA VAL A 144 8.54 -8.09 -1.82
C VAL A 144 8.89 -9.38 -2.55
N LEU A 145 9.63 -9.28 -3.67
CA LEU A 145 10.05 -10.44 -4.48
C LEU A 145 10.86 -11.45 -3.66
N LYS A 146 11.74 -10.99 -2.76
CA LYS A 146 12.49 -11.87 -1.85
C LYS A 146 11.62 -12.58 -0.82
N ARG A 147 10.48 -12.00 -0.40
CA ARG A 147 9.56 -12.60 0.58
C ARG A 147 8.76 -13.75 -0.02
N VAL A 148 8.31 -13.60 -1.27
CA VAL A 148 7.49 -14.59 -1.98
C VAL A 148 8.30 -15.76 -2.56
N SER A 149 9.62 -15.62 -2.66
CA SER A 149 10.55 -16.68 -3.15
C SER A 149 11.06 -17.62 -2.05
N LYS A 150 10.58 -17.48 -0.81
CA LYS A 150 10.85 -18.41 0.29
C LYS A 150 9.66 -19.34 0.49
#